data_AF-E9I455-F1
#
_entry.id   AF-E9I455-F1
#
_cell.length_a   1.000
_cell.length_b   1.000
_cell.length_c   1.000
_cell.angle_alpha   90.00
_cell.angle_beta   90.00
_cell.angle_gamma   90.00
#
_symmetry.space_group_name_H-M   'P 1'
#
loop_
_entity.id
_entity.type
_entity.pdbx_description
1 polymer ?
#
loop_
_entity_poly.entity_id
_entity_poly.type
_entity_poly.pdbx_seq_one_letter_code
_entity_poly.pdbx_strand_id
1 'polypeptide(L)'
;MIQREIIYTPGLWKIVDEILINDVRNKDRDPEMDTIQIDIDPIKNVIKFYYNGKGIPITYIPSMIFDPLLPDFNFYDGEETVTGGLNYYGAKLGNIFSTAFELETASKDLCLRFKQTWTDNMTLAETPVVEPYSGPNYTKNTFSPDLDKFRMDSLNKDTIALLSRRAFEVATSTPGVNVYLNDKPLPINNFKEYLDLCLKGKVDWTVLVGRLALELNLSVFLKLSMKDGT
;
A
#
# COMPACT_ATOMS: atom_id res chain seq x y z
N MET A 1 3.93 -18.46 2.72
CA MET A 1 4.13 -17.84 1.40
C MET A 1 4.82 -18.84 0.51
N ILE A 2 4.40 -18.92 -0.75
CA ILE A 2 4.93 -19.90 -1.70
C ILE A 2 5.75 -19.15 -2.75
N GLN A 3 6.98 -19.60 -2.96
CA GLN A 3 7.80 -19.11 -4.07
C GLN A 3 7.33 -19.81 -5.34
N ARG A 4 7.01 -19.04 -6.36
CA ARG A 4 6.62 -19.53 -7.68
C ARG A 4 7.09 -18.53 -8.73
N GLU A 5 7.28 -19.02 -9.95
CA GLU A 5 7.45 -18.15 -11.10
C GLU A 5 6.14 -17.42 -11.40
N ILE A 6 6.26 -16.15 -11.78
CA ILE A 6 5.15 -15.29 -12.16
C ILE A 6 5.53 -14.48 -13.39
N ILE A 7 4.53 -14.12 -14.18
CA ILE A 7 4.66 -13.12 -15.25
C ILE A 7 3.89 -11.89 -14.79
N TYR A 8 4.57 -10.75 -14.71
CA TYR A 8 3.96 -9.50 -14.27
C TYR A 8 4.54 -8.31 -15.04
N THR A 9 3.80 -7.21 -15.05
CA THR A 9 4.24 -5.96 -15.67
C THR A 9 4.87 -5.04 -14.62
N PRO A 10 6.20 -4.78 -14.67
CA PRO A 10 6.88 -3.99 -13.64
C PRO A 10 6.35 -2.57 -13.49
N GLY A 11 5.88 -1.95 -14.58
CA GLY A 11 5.31 -0.60 -14.56
C GLY A 11 4.04 -0.53 -13.71
N LEU A 12 3.09 -1.45 -13.91
CA LEU A 12 1.87 -1.53 -13.10
C LEU A 12 2.18 -1.80 -11.62
N TRP A 13 3.10 -2.73 -11.37
CA TRP A 13 3.59 -3.01 -10.01
C TRP A 13 4.13 -1.75 -9.34
N LYS A 14 4.98 -0.99 -10.03
CA LYS A 14 5.64 0.18 -9.46
C LYS A 14 4.65 1.31 -9.13
N ILE A 15 3.65 1.52 -9.99
CA ILE A 15 2.59 2.50 -9.73
C ILE A 15 1.83 2.16 -8.45
N VAL A 16 1.40 0.90 -8.29
CA VAL A 16 0.70 0.47 -7.08
C VAL A 16 1.59 0.60 -5.85
N ASP A 17 2.87 0.21 -5.97
CA ASP A 17 3.84 0.33 -4.88
C ASP A 17 4.02 1.78 -4.40
N GLU A 18 4.14 2.75 -5.32
CA GLU A 18 4.28 4.16 -4.95
C GLU A 18 3.03 4.74 -4.27
N ILE A 19 1.83 4.34 -4.69
CA ILE A 19 0.59 4.74 -4.00
C ILE A 19 0.58 4.18 -2.57
N LEU A 20 0.88 2.89 -2.41
CA LEU A 20 0.92 2.25 -1.09
C LEU A 20 2.00 2.83 -0.18
N ILE A 21 3.17 3.19 -0.72
CA ILE A 21 4.23 3.85 0.07
C ILE A 21 3.75 5.21 0.61
N ASN A 22 2.99 5.98 -0.19
CA ASN A 22 2.41 7.23 0.29
C ASN A 22 1.37 6.99 1.41
N ASP A 23 0.52 5.96 1.26
CA ASP A 23 -0.48 5.59 2.27
C ASP A 23 0.21 5.16 3.59
N VAL A 24 1.27 4.35 3.50
CA VAL A 24 2.08 3.92 4.66
C VAL A 24 2.70 5.13 5.38
N ARG A 25 3.31 6.06 4.62
CA ARG A 25 3.91 7.27 5.18
C ARG A 25 2.91 8.19 5.86
N ASN A 26 1.62 8.07 5.55
CA ASN A 26 0.61 8.82 6.27
C ASN A 26 0.61 8.47 7.78
N LYS A 27 1.07 7.28 8.17
CA LYS A 27 1.25 6.93 9.60
C LYS A 27 2.24 7.84 10.32
N ASP A 28 3.30 8.27 9.63
CA ASP A 28 4.31 9.16 10.20
C ASP A 28 3.74 10.58 10.37
N ARG A 29 2.85 11.00 9.46
CA ARG A 29 2.18 12.31 9.46
C ARG A 29 1.01 12.38 10.44
N ASP A 30 0.25 11.29 10.54
CA ASP A 30 -0.87 11.14 11.45
C ASP A 30 -0.73 9.83 12.24
N PRO A 31 -0.15 9.88 13.45
CA PRO A 31 -0.04 8.73 14.34
C PRO A 31 -1.38 8.08 14.71
N GLU A 32 -2.52 8.78 14.54
CA GLU A 32 -3.86 8.24 14.80
C GLU A 32 -4.37 7.36 13.65
N MET A 33 -3.74 7.37 12.47
CA MET A 33 -4.08 6.45 11.38
C MET A 33 -3.86 5.00 11.83
N ASP A 34 -4.87 4.15 11.72
CA ASP A 34 -4.83 2.76 12.20
C ASP A 34 -5.35 1.75 11.17
N THR A 35 -5.75 2.20 9.98
CA THR A 35 -6.40 1.37 8.98
C THR A 35 -5.89 1.69 7.58
N ILE A 36 -5.47 0.66 6.84
CA ILE A 36 -5.26 0.69 5.39
C ILE A 36 -6.10 -0.41 4.76
N GLN A 37 -6.78 -0.13 3.65
CA GLN A 37 -7.55 -1.13 2.89
C GLN A 37 -7.12 -1.12 1.43
N ILE A 38 -6.99 -2.31 0.88
CA ILE A 38 -6.60 -2.54 -0.51
C ILE A 38 -7.66 -3.46 -1.12
N ASP A 39 -8.43 -2.95 -2.08
CA ASP A 39 -9.42 -3.74 -2.79
C ASP A 39 -9.02 -3.91 -4.25
N ILE A 40 -8.97 -5.15 -4.73
CA ILE A 40 -8.62 -5.53 -6.08
C ILE A 40 -9.82 -6.26 -6.68
N ASP A 41 -10.49 -5.60 -7.65
CA ASP A 41 -11.59 -6.16 -8.43
C ASP A 41 -11.06 -6.56 -9.83
N PRO A 42 -10.76 -7.85 -10.05
CA PRO A 42 -10.23 -8.31 -11.34
C PRO A 42 -11.29 -8.40 -12.44
N ILE A 43 -12.58 -8.35 -12.10
CA ILE A 43 -13.66 -8.35 -13.09
C ILE A 43 -13.77 -6.95 -13.69
N LYS A 44 -13.69 -5.92 -12.86
CA LYS A 44 -13.74 -4.52 -13.29
C LYS A 44 -12.38 -3.95 -13.66
N ASN A 45 -11.29 -4.69 -13.38
CA ASN A 45 -9.92 -4.20 -13.45
C ASN A 45 -9.74 -2.89 -12.66
N VAL A 46 -10.21 -2.87 -11.41
CA VAL A 46 -10.12 -1.71 -10.51
C VAL A 46 -9.32 -2.08 -9.27
N ILE A 47 -8.45 -1.18 -8.84
CA ILE A 47 -7.76 -1.27 -7.55
C ILE A 47 -8.11 -0.04 -6.73
N LYS A 48 -8.48 -0.24 -5.47
CA LYS A 48 -8.78 0.84 -4.52
C LYS A 48 -7.79 0.78 -3.38
N PHE A 49 -7.35 1.96 -2.97
CA PHE A 49 -6.50 2.17 -1.81
C PHE A 49 -7.23 3.13 -0.89
N TYR A 50 -7.32 2.78 0.37
CA TYR A 50 -7.95 3.60 1.40
C TYR A 50 -7.06 3.62 2.63
N TYR A 51 -6.97 4.77 3.27
CA TYR A 51 -6.46 4.87 4.63
C TYR A 51 -7.30 5.87 5.43
N ASN A 52 -7.42 5.64 6.73
CA ASN A 52 -8.09 6.57 7.64
C ASN A 52 -7.10 7.56 8.28
N GLY A 53 -7.61 8.53 9.03
CA GLY A 53 -6.78 9.61 9.56
C GLY A 53 -6.67 10.76 8.58
N LYS A 54 -5.96 11.81 8.99
CA LYS A 54 -5.84 13.07 8.26
C LYS A 54 -5.30 12.80 6.86
N GLY A 55 -6.16 13.05 5.87
CA GLY A 55 -5.85 12.91 4.46
C GLY A 55 -5.33 14.20 3.83
N ILE A 56 -5.42 14.25 2.51
CA ILE A 56 -5.03 15.41 1.69
C ILE A 56 -5.85 16.65 2.11
N PRO A 57 -5.24 17.83 2.30
CA PRO A 57 -5.97 19.00 2.78
C PRO A 57 -6.87 19.55 1.66
N ILE A 58 -8.16 19.72 1.97
CA ILE A 58 -9.15 20.21 1.00
C ILE A 58 -8.94 21.69 0.62
N THR A 59 -8.30 22.48 1.50
CA THR A 59 -8.07 23.92 1.33
C THR A 59 -7.17 24.32 0.16
N TYR A 60 -6.28 23.43 -0.27
CA TYR A 60 -5.34 23.69 -1.39
C TYR A 60 -5.81 23.09 -2.71
N ILE A 61 -7.09 22.72 -2.81
CA ILE A 61 -7.72 21.97 -3.90
C ILE A 61 -6.88 20.74 -4.28
N PRO A 62 -7.26 19.52 -3.82
CA PRO A 62 -6.54 18.28 -4.16
C PRO A 62 -6.29 18.07 -5.67
N SER A 63 -7.06 18.72 -6.55
CA SER A 63 -6.79 18.82 -7.98
C SER A 63 -5.36 19.26 -8.34
N MET A 64 -4.75 20.14 -7.56
CA MET A 64 -3.40 20.67 -7.83
C MET A 64 -2.32 19.58 -7.80
N ILE A 65 -2.57 18.46 -7.12
CA ILE A 65 -1.70 17.28 -7.14
C ILE A 65 -1.49 16.75 -8.56
N PHE A 66 -2.52 16.86 -9.39
CA PHE A 66 -2.56 16.33 -10.74
C PHE A 66 -2.33 17.40 -11.81
N ASP A 67 -2.00 18.64 -11.42
CA ASP A 67 -1.67 19.69 -12.37
C ASP A 67 -0.34 19.35 -13.07
N PRO A 68 -0.31 19.27 -14.42
CA PRO A 68 0.92 18.97 -15.16
C PRO A 68 1.95 20.11 -15.10
N LEU A 69 1.54 21.35 -14.80
CA LEU A 69 2.39 22.55 -14.77
C LEU A 69 2.99 22.84 -13.40
N LEU A 70 2.45 22.24 -12.34
CA LEU A 70 2.98 22.44 -10.99
C LEU A 70 4.15 21.48 -10.72
N PRO A 71 5.27 21.99 -10.17
CA PRO A 71 6.31 21.13 -9.61
C PRO A 71 5.71 20.26 -8.51
N ASP A 72 6.36 19.13 -8.21
CA ASP A 72 5.91 18.25 -7.14
C ASP A 72 5.78 19.02 -5.82
N PHE A 73 4.54 19.14 -5.32
CA PHE A 73 4.25 19.80 -4.05
C PHE A 73 4.21 18.76 -2.94
N ASN A 74 5.04 18.96 -1.92
CA ASN A 74 4.85 18.35 -0.62
C ASN A 74 3.94 19.28 0.21
N PHE A 75 2.73 18.82 0.52
CA PHE A 75 1.75 19.61 1.29
C PHE A 75 2.10 19.71 2.78
N TYR A 76 3.08 18.93 3.26
CA TYR A 76 3.28 18.67 4.68
C TYR A 76 4.67 19.04 5.21
N ASP A 77 5.71 19.08 4.36
CA ASP A 77 7.06 19.44 4.83
C ASP A 77 7.56 20.74 4.22
N GLY A 78 8.04 21.64 5.09
CA GLY A 78 8.86 22.79 4.72
C GLY A 78 10.34 22.45 4.49
N GLU A 79 10.72 21.17 4.49
CA GLU A 79 12.10 20.72 4.30
C GLU A 79 12.23 19.68 3.17
N GLU A 80 13.20 19.90 2.30
CA GLU A 80 13.64 18.94 1.29
C GLU A 80 14.29 17.74 1.99
N THR A 81 13.63 16.57 1.99
CA THR A 81 14.26 15.33 2.47
C THR A 81 14.51 14.36 1.31
N VAL A 82 15.63 13.62 1.39
CA VAL A 82 16.18 12.77 0.31
C VAL A 82 15.55 11.35 0.32
N THR A 83 14.30 11.21 0.79
CA THR A 83 13.66 9.89 0.95
C THR A 83 12.52 9.70 -0.07
N GLY A 84 12.50 8.56 -0.78
CA GLY A 84 11.51 8.32 -1.86
C GLY A 84 10.06 8.20 -1.34
N GLY A 85 9.09 8.84 -1.99
CA GLY A 85 7.67 8.82 -1.58
C GLY A 85 7.16 10.13 -0.93
N LEU A 86 7.88 11.24 -1.07
CA LEU A 86 7.46 12.57 -0.59
C LEU A 86 6.53 13.31 -1.55
N ASN A 87 6.52 12.88 -2.81
CA ASN A 87 5.77 13.52 -3.88
C ASN A 87 4.63 12.58 -4.27
N TYR A 88 3.44 13.12 -4.50
CA TYR A 88 2.28 12.40 -5.04
C TYR A 88 2.48 11.88 -6.48
N TYR A 89 3.74 11.71 -6.92
CA TYR A 89 4.15 11.19 -8.21
C TYR A 89 3.60 9.79 -8.45
N GLY A 90 3.53 8.95 -7.42
CA GLY A 90 2.88 7.63 -7.49
C GLY A 90 1.43 7.73 -7.94
N ALA A 91 0.67 8.61 -7.30
CA ALA A 91 -0.72 8.86 -7.66
C ALA A 91 -0.84 9.51 -9.05
N LYS A 92 0.01 10.49 -9.38
CA LYS A 92 0.03 11.16 -10.69
C LYS A 92 0.38 10.20 -11.84
N LEU A 93 1.39 9.36 -11.67
CA LEU A 93 1.70 8.27 -12.60
C LEU A 93 0.55 7.27 -12.67
N GLY A 94 -0.05 6.93 -11.53
CA GLY A 94 -1.29 6.17 -11.47
C GLY A 94 -2.33 6.77 -12.41
N ASN A 95 -2.64 8.04 -12.27
CA ASN A 95 -3.60 8.75 -13.12
C ASN A 95 -3.21 8.74 -14.61
N ILE A 96 -1.95 9.07 -14.95
CA ILE A 96 -1.45 9.06 -16.34
C ILE A 96 -1.59 7.67 -16.99
N PHE A 97 -1.38 6.58 -16.23
CA PHE A 97 -1.51 5.22 -16.74
C PHE A 97 -2.86 4.57 -16.40
N SER A 98 -3.90 5.39 -16.18
CA SER A 98 -5.28 4.94 -15.95
C SER A 98 -6.20 5.28 -17.12
N THR A 99 -7.23 4.46 -17.32
CA THR A 99 -8.44 4.87 -18.06
C THR A 99 -9.33 5.77 -17.21
N ALA A 100 -9.37 5.53 -15.89
CA ALA A 100 -10.02 6.38 -14.91
C ALA A 100 -9.26 6.34 -13.56
N PHE A 101 -9.09 7.51 -12.96
CA PHE A 101 -8.51 7.69 -11.62
C PHE A 101 -9.41 8.61 -10.81
N GLU A 102 -9.82 8.19 -9.62
CA GLU A 102 -10.66 8.97 -8.72
C GLU A 102 -9.94 9.18 -7.38
N LEU A 103 -9.83 10.43 -6.96
CA LEU A 103 -9.38 10.82 -5.64
C LEU A 103 -10.57 11.28 -4.81
N GLU A 104 -10.73 10.71 -3.63
CA GLU A 104 -11.69 11.14 -2.62
C GLU A 104 -10.96 11.35 -1.29
N THR A 105 -11.13 12.50 -0.66
CA THR A 105 -10.55 12.81 0.66
C THR A 105 -11.58 13.52 1.52
N ALA A 106 -11.59 13.24 2.81
CA ALA A 106 -12.53 13.85 3.73
C ALA A 106 -11.82 14.44 4.95
N SER A 107 -12.32 15.60 5.39
CA SER A 107 -11.84 16.32 6.56
C SER A 107 -12.99 16.52 7.54
N LYS A 108 -12.86 15.91 8.71
CA LYS A 108 -13.73 16.10 9.87
C LYS A 108 -13.63 17.53 10.40
N ASP A 109 -12.43 18.12 10.41
CA ASP A 109 -12.20 19.47 10.95
C ASP A 109 -12.86 20.54 10.06
N LEU A 110 -12.85 20.34 8.75
CA LEU A 110 -13.51 21.23 7.79
C LEU A 110 -14.99 20.89 7.56
N CYS A 111 -15.43 19.72 8.01
CA CYS A 111 -16.74 19.14 7.69
C CYS A 111 -17.01 19.05 6.18
N LEU A 112 -15.98 18.70 5.40
CA LEU A 112 -16.04 18.64 3.93
C LEU A 112 -15.48 17.32 3.40
N ARG A 113 -16.06 16.86 2.29
CA ARG A 113 -15.51 15.81 1.44
C ARG A 113 -15.23 16.39 0.07
N PHE A 114 -14.04 16.08 -0.45
CA PHE A 114 -13.64 16.34 -1.82
C PHE A 114 -13.67 15.05 -2.61
N LYS A 115 -14.11 15.14 -3.87
CA LYS A 115 -14.04 14.06 -4.84
C LYS A 115 -13.75 14.61 -6.23
N GLN A 116 -12.81 14.00 -6.96
CA GLN A 116 -12.58 14.30 -8.37
C GLN A 116 -12.13 13.06 -9.13
N THR A 117 -12.60 12.97 -10.37
CA THR A 117 -12.25 11.90 -11.30
C THR A 117 -11.51 12.48 -12.50
N TRP A 118 -10.46 11.79 -12.92
CA TRP A 118 -9.76 11.99 -14.17
C TRP A 118 -9.97 10.78 -15.07
N THR A 119 -10.04 11.01 -16.36
CA THR A 119 -10.20 9.96 -17.36
C THR A 119 -9.25 10.19 -18.53
N ASP A 120 -9.11 9.17 -19.38
CA ASP A 120 -8.28 9.21 -20.58
C ASP A 120 -6.82 9.62 -20.27
N ASN A 121 -6.15 8.82 -19.43
CA ASN A 121 -4.74 9.00 -19.09
C ASN A 121 -4.41 10.39 -18.51
N MET A 122 -5.27 10.89 -17.62
CA MET A 122 -5.18 12.23 -16.99
C MET A 122 -5.43 13.42 -17.95
N THR A 123 -5.79 13.18 -19.21
CA THR A 123 -6.03 14.28 -20.17
C THR A 123 -7.38 14.98 -19.95
N LEU A 124 -8.35 14.27 -19.36
CA LEU A 124 -9.65 14.81 -19.00
C LEU A 124 -9.81 14.83 -17.49
N ALA A 125 -10.20 15.98 -16.95
CA ALA A 125 -10.49 16.16 -15.53
C ALA A 125 -11.95 16.58 -15.36
N GLU A 126 -12.73 15.81 -14.59
CA GLU A 126 -14.07 16.23 -14.21
C GLU A 126 -14.00 17.40 -13.21
N THR A 127 -15.08 18.17 -13.11
CA THR A 127 -15.17 19.25 -12.12
C THR A 127 -15.13 18.63 -10.71
N PRO A 128 -14.24 19.10 -9.82
CA PRO A 128 -14.18 18.59 -8.45
C PRO A 128 -15.50 18.87 -7.71
N VAL A 129 -15.97 17.88 -6.97
CA VAL A 129 -17.13 17.98 -6.09
C VAL A 129 -16.64 18.18 -4.66
N VAL A 130 -17.06 19.28 -4.04
CA VAL A 130 -16.83 19.55 -2.62
C VAL A 130 -18.17 19.68 -1.93
N GLU A 131 -18.43 18.83 -0.94
CA GLU A 131 -19.73 18.73 -0.29
C GLU A 131 -19.61 18.57 1.23
N PRO A 132 -20.66 18.92 2.00
CA PRO A 132 -20.67 18.72 3.44
C PRO A 132 -20.47 17.25 3.84
N TYR A 133 -19.66 17.03 4.87
CA TYR A 133 -19.35 15.70 5.39
C TYR A 133 -19.12 15.74 6.90
N SER A 134 -19.62 14.75 7.62
CA SER A 134 -19.58 14.70 9.10
C SER A 134 -18.90 13.45 9.67
N GLY A 135 -18.30 12.63 8.81
CA GLY A 135 -17.62 11.40 9.22
C GLY A 135 -16.14 11.60 9.59
N PRO A 136 -15.40 10.50 9.80
CA PRO A 136 -13.97 10.53 10.10
C PRO A 136 -13.13 10.95 8.88
N ASN A 137 -11.89 11.40 9.13
CA ASN A 137 -10.92 11.68 8.08
C ASN A 137 -10.52 10.40 7.33
N TYR A 138 -10.36 10.51 6.01
CA TYR A 138 -9.80 9.45 5.17
C TYR A 138 -9.30 10.01 3.84
N THR A 139 -8.49 9.21 3.15
CA THR A 139 -8.20 9.37 1.72
C THR A 139 -8.47 8.04 1.02
N LYS A 140 -8.99 8.12 -0.19
CA LYS A 140 -9.27 6.97 -1.06
C LYS A 140 -8.86 7.27 -2.49
N ASN A 141 -8.00 6.43 -3.04
CA ASN A 141 -7.61 6.43 -4.45
C ASN A 141 -8.28 5.23 -5.15
N THR A 142 -9.04 5.48 -6.20
CA THR A 142 -9.61 4.41 -7.06
C THR A 142 -8.93 4.49 -8.42
N PHE A 143 -8.25 3.41 -8.78
CA PHE A 143 -7.36 3.31 -9.94
C PHE A 143 -7.86 2.24 -10.91
N SER A 144 -8.13 2.64 -12.15
CA SER A 144 -8.49 1.74 -13.26
C SER A 144 -7.35 1.72 -14.29
N PRO A 145 -6.37 0.81 -14.19
CA PRO A 145 -5.20 0.80 -15.07
C PRO A 145 -5.60 0.71 -16.54
N ASP A 146 -4.87 1.45 -17.38
CA ASP A 146 -4.89 1.27 -18.83
C ASP A 146 -4.08 0.01 -19.18
N LEU A 147 -4.78 -1.13 -19.17
CA LEU A 147 -4.16 -2.44 -19.36
C LEU A 147 -3.55 -2.61 -20.76
N ASP A 148 -4.05 -1.89 -21.77
CA ASP A 148 -3.49 -1.90 -23.12
C ASP A 148 -2.06 -1.33 -23.13
N LYS A 149 -1.83 -0.22 -22.40
CA LYS A 149 -0.46 0.32 -22.22
C LYS A 149 0.47 -0.66 -21.51
N PHE A 150 -0.08 -1.53 -20.66
CA PHE A 150 0.66 -2.58 -19.96
C PHE A 150 0.73 -3.91 -20.72
N ARG A 151 0.11 -3.99 -21.90
CA ARG A 151 -0.01 -5.22 -22.71
C ARG A 151 -0.64 -6.37 -21.92
N MET A 152 -1.72 -6.06 -21.21
CA MET A 152 -2.47 -6.98 -20.36
C MET A 152 -3.94 -7.00 -20.78
N ASP A 153 -4.59 -8.16 -20.71
CA ASP A 153 -6.04 -8.25 -20.96
C ASP A 153 -6.87 -8.07 -19.67
N SER A 154 -6.27 -8.40 -18.53
CA SER A 154 -6.91 -8.29 -17.21
C SER A 154 -5.86 -8.24 -16.10
N LEU A 155 -6.29 -7.84 -14.90
CA LEU A 155 -5.55 -8.10 -13.66
C LEU A 155 -5.53 -9.62 -13.40
N ASN A 156 -4.56 -10.30 -14.03
CA ASN A 156 -4.45 -11.75 -13.99
C ASN A 156 -4.01 -12.27 -12.60
N LYS A 157 -4.04 -13.59 -12.42
CA LYS A 157 -3.71 -14.25 -11.15
C LYS A 157 -2.32 -13.92 -10.60
N ASP A 158 -1.34 -13.66 -11.48
CA ASP A 158 0.02 -13.32 -11.09
C ASP A 158 0.12 -11.89 -10.58
N THR A 159 -0.52 -10.95 -11.29
CA THR A 159 -0.68 -9.57 -10.82
C THR A 159 -1.39 -9.53 -9.48
N ILE A 160 -2.54 -10.19 -9.35
CA ILE A 160 -3.29 -10.25 -8.08
C ILE A 160 -2.42 -10.82 -6.96
N ALA A 161 -1.71 -11.93 -7.20
CA ALA A 161 -0.84 -12.54 -6.20
C ALA A 161 0.30 -11.60 -5.76
N LEU A 162 0.89 -10.87 -6.70
CA LEU A 162 1.96 -9.93 -6.42
C LEU A 162 1.47 -8.72 -5.59
N LEU A 163 0.33 -8.14 -5.97
CA LEU A 163 -0.31 -7.05 -5.22
C LEU A 163 -0.79 -7.50 -3.84
N SER A 164 -1.33 -8.72 -3.75
CA SER A 164 -1.71 -9.32 -2.47
C SER A 164 -0.50 -9.48 -1.56
N ARG A 165 0.64 -9.98 -2.08
CA ARG A 165 1.90 -10.06 -1.31
C ARG A 165 2.32 -8.69 -0.79
N ARG A 166 2.17 -7.63 -1.60
CA ARG A 166 2.48 -6.26 -1.18
C ARG A 166 1.64 -5.80 0.00
N ALA A 167 0.36 -6.17 0.05
CA ALA A 167 -0.50 -5.87 1.20
C ALA A 167 0.06 -6.49 2.50
N PHE A 168 0.58 -7.71 2.45
CA PHE A 168 1.26 -8.33 3.60
C PHE A 168 2.54 -7.59 3.98
N GLU A 169 3.33 -7.14 3.00
CA GLU A 169 4.52 -6.33 3.26
C GLU A 169 4.15 -4.99 3.92
N VAL A 170 3.07 -4.33 3.48
CA VAL A 170 2.53 -3.10 4.07
C VAL A 170 2.10 -3.32 5.53
N ALA A 171 1.39 -4.41 5.82
CA ALA A 171 1.00 -4.79 7.19
C ALA A 171 2.20 -5.04 8.11
N THR A 172 3.31 -5.45 7.51
CA THR A 172 4.56 -5.73 8.23
C THR A 172 5.37 -4.48 8.50
N SER A 173 5.41 -3.56 7.54
CA SER A 173 6.24 -2.34 7.60
C SER A 173 5.55 -1.18 8.32
N THR A 174 4.29 -1.32 8.71
CA THR A 174 3.47 -0.23 9.27
C THR A 174 2.90 -0.61 10.65
N PRO A 175 3.73 -0.61 11.71
CA PRO A 175 3.28 -1.01 13.04
C PRO A 175 2.08 -0.19 13.53
N GLY A 176 1.11 -0.87 14.15
CA GLY A 176 -0.10 -0.23 14.69
C GLY A 176 -1.16 0.12 13.64
N VAL A 177 -1.02 -0.38 12.41
CA VAL A 177 -2.02 -0.24 11.34
C VAL A 177 -2.58 -1.61 10.96
N ASN A 178 -3.91 -1.74 10.98
CA ASN A 178 -4.63 -2.91 10.51
C ASN A 178 -4.80 -2.81 8.99
N VAL A 179 -4.30 -3.80 8.27
CA VAL A 179 -4.38 -3.85 6.80
C VAL A 179 -5.46 -4.84 6.37
N TYR A 180 -6.31 -4.41 5.44
CA TYR A 180 -7.36 -5.22 4.84
C TYR A 180 -7.08 -5.44 3.36
N LEU A 181 -7.34 -6.65 2.87
CA LEU A 181 -7.29 -7.01 1.46
C LEU A 181 -8.65 -7.58 1.04
N ASN A 182 -9.36 -6.92 0.13
CA ASN A 182 -10.72 -7.29 -0.30
C ASN A 182 -11.65 -7.50 0.90
N ASP A 183 -11.80 -6.46 1.73
CA ASP A 183 -12.56 -6.44 2.99
C ASP A 183 -12.12 -7.44 4.09
N LYS A 184 -11.04 -8.21 3.87
CA LYS A 184 -10.55 -9.20 4.86
C LYS A 184 -9.31 -8.69 5.58
N PRO A 185 -9.30 -8.68 6.92
CA PRO A 185 -8.10 -8.29 7.67
C PRO A 185 -6.98 -9.29 7.40
N LEU A 186 -5.77 -8.80 7.21
CA LEU A 186 -4.59 -9.65 7.07
C LEU A 186 -4.24 -10.26 8.43
N PRO A 187 -3.90 -11.56 8.47
CA PRO A 187 -3.62 -12.26 9.72
C PRO A 187 -2.19 -12.02 10.22
N ILE A 188 -1.63 -10.83 9.94
CA ILE A 188 -0.30 -10.41 10.38
C ILE A 188 -0.28 -8.91 10.72
N ASN A 189 0.55 -8.52 11.69
CA ASN A 189 0.76 -7.12 12.05
C ASN A 189 2.22 -6.77 12.37
N ASN A 190 3.14 -7.73 12.21
CA ASN A 190 4.54 -7.53 12.54
C ASN A 190 5.48 -8.41 11.69
N PHE A 191 6.77 -8.06 11.73
CA PHE A 191 7.81 -8.72 10.95
C PHE A 191 7.99 -10.20 11.30
N LYS A 192 7.82 -10.58 12.57
CA LYS A 192 7.95 -11.97 12.99
C LYS A 192 6.87 -12.84 12.35
N GLU A 193 5.61 -12.41 12.39
CA GLU A 193 4.49 -13.13 11.78
C GLU A 193 4.64 -13.23 10.25
N TYR A 194 5.15 -12.19 9.61
CA TYR A 194 5.49 -12.23 8.18
C TYR A 194 6.57 -13.27 7.86
N LEU A 195 7.63 -13.34 8.67
CA LEU A 195 8.66 -14.37 8.54
C LEU A 195 8.07 -15.77 8.76
N ASP A 196 7.25 -15.96 9.79
CA ASP A 196 6.58 -17.23 10.05
C ASP A 196 5.73 -17.67 8.85
N LEU A 197 5.05 -16.74 8.17
CA LEU A 197 4.37 -17.05 6.90
C LEU A 197 5.36 -17.45 5.81
N CYS A 198 6.48 -16.76 5.64
CA CYS A 198 7.49 -17.08 4.63
C CYS A 198 8.15 -18.45 4.85
N LEU A 199 8.29 -18.84 6.12
CA LEU A 199 8.94 -20.06 6.57
C LEU A 199 7.97 -21.26 6.65
N LYS A 200 6.68 -21.02 6.91
CA LYS A 200 5.63 -22.05 6.85
C LYS A 200 5.56 -22.65 5.45
N GLY A 201 5.99 -23.90 5.34
CA GLY A 201 6.11 -24.67 4.09
C GLY A 201 7.54 -24.78 3.52
N LYS A 202 8.54 -24.14 4.14
CA LYS A 202 9.96 -24.21 3.74
C LYS A 202 10.91 -24.69 4.85
N VAL A 203 10.47 -24.71 6.12
CA VAL A 203 11.37 -24.97 7.25
C VAL A 203 11.15 -26.35 7.85
N ASP A 204 12.19 -27.18 7.72
CA ASP A 204 12.52 -28.20 8.72
C ASP A 204 13.18 -27.50 9.92
N TRP A 205 12.47 -27.45 11.04
CA TRP A 205 12.94 -26.78 12.26
C TRP A 205 14.23 -27.38 12.82
N THR A 206 14.52 -28.66 12.51
CA THR A 206 15.74 -29.33 12.95
C THR A 206 16.98 -28.77 12.24
N VAL A 207 16.85 -28.38 10.96
CA VAL A 207 17.95 -27.82 10.16
C VAL A 207 18.27 -26.38 10.58
N LEU A 208 17.23 -25.56 10.81
CA LEU A 208 17.41 -24.16 11.18
C LEU A 208 18.03 -24.01 12.58
N VAL A 209 17.55 -24.81 13.56
CA VAL A 209 18.11 -24.85 14.92
C VAL A 209 19.56 -25.37 14.90
N GLY A 210 19.85 -26.38 14.07
CA GLY A 210 21.22 -26.87 13.87
C GLY A 210 22.17 -25.80 13.30
N ARG A 211 21.70 -25.00 12.34
CA ARG A 211 22.49 -23.94 11.71
C ARG A 211 22.76 -22.75 12.64
N LEU A 212 21.75 -22.31 13.38
CA LEU A 212 21.90 -21.26 14.39
C LEU A 212 22.83 -21.68 15.54
N ALA A 213 22.79 -22.96 15.95
CA ALA A 213 23.72 -23.49 16.95
C ALA A 213 25.18 -23.53 16.47
N LEU A 214 25.40 -23.80 15.17
CA LEU A 214 26.71 -23.78 14.53
C LEU A 214 27.25 -22.36 14.32
N GLU A 215 26.42 -21.41 13.90
CA GLU A 215 26.84 -20.03 13.59
C GLU A 215 27.07 -19.16 14.84
N LEU A 216 26.41 -19.47 15.97
CA LEU A 216 26.56 -18.70 17.21
C LEU A 216 27.61 -19.27 18.18
N ASN A 217 28.25 -20.40 17.85
CA ASN A 217 29.18 -21.13 18.73
C ASN A 217 28.67 -21.29 20.20
N LEU A 218 27.34 -21.34 20.37
CA LEU A 218 26.67 -21.45 21.67
C LEU A 218 26.63 -22.92 22.07
N SER A 219 27.78 -23.43 22.49
CA SER A 219 27.94 -24.74 23.16
C SER A 219 27.15 -24.88 24.47
N VAL A 220 26.41 -23.84 24.87
CA VAL A 220 25.62 -23.78 26.10
C VAL A 220 24.15 -24.19 25.89
N PHE A 221 23.57 -23.99 24.69
CA PHE A 221 22.13 -24.27 24.48
C PHE A 221 21.79 -25.76 24.29
N LEU A 222 22.73 -26.56 23.74
CA LEU A 222 22.55 -28.00 23.58
C LEU A 222 22.53 -28.78 24.91
N LYS A 223 23.05 -28.22 26.00
CA LYS A 223 23.01 -28.86 27.33
C LYS A 223 21.68 -28.68 28.07
N LEU A 224 20.82 -27.75 27.64
CA LEU A 224 19.52 -27.51 28.28
C LEU A 224 18.37 -28.30 27.64
N SER A 225 18.51 -28.77 26.40
CA SER A 225 17.47 -29.59 25.74
C SER A 225 17.57 -31.10 26.02
N MET A 226 18.62 -31.57 26.71
CA MET A 226 18.80 -33.00 27.05
C MET A 226 18.64 -33.31 28.55
N LYS A 227 18.03 -32.41 29.33
CA LYS A 227 17.77 -32.66 30.77
C LYS A 227 16.30 -32.87 31.16
N ASP A 228 15.35 -32.62 30.26
CA ASP A 228 13.93 -32.91 30.50
C ASP A 228 13.46 -34.05 29.58
N GLY A 229 13.96 -35.24 29.86
CA GLY A 229 13.61 -36.48 29.18
C GLY A 229 14.11 -37.68 29.99
N THR A 230 13.43 -37.96 31.10
CA THR A 230 13.37 -39.30 31.71
C THR A 230 12.72 -40.29 30.76
#